data_AF-A0AAU1C4M2-F1
#
_entry.id   AF-A0AAU1C4M2-F1
#
_cell.length_a   1.000
_cell.length_b   1.000
_cell.length_c   1.000
_cell.angle_alpha   90.00
_cell.angle_beta   90.00
_cell.angle_gamma   90.00
#
_symmetry.space_group_name_H-M   'P 1'
#
loop_
_entity.id
_entity.type
_entity.pdbx_description
1 polymer ?
#
loop_
_entity_poly.entity_id
_entity_poly.type
_entity_poly.pdbx_seq_one_letter_code
_entity_poly.pdbx_strand_id
1 'polypeptide(L)'
;MNGLPEAPTVSQATIWFTRHPDGLSSEEPLRLKQLLDRCPELAYTAAHVQEFAKIMDRLDGTRRLPGWIDRAEDAELPMIRAFARNLRNDLDAVIRGLTSPFNSGIVEGCVTDLKSIKRRMAGRAGFPLLRKRVLLVAASRRAPKVTKSTDP
;
A
#
# COMPACT_ATOMS: atom_id res chain seq x y z
N MET A 1 12.14 -2.12 -39.98
CA MET A 1 11.17 -2.85 -39.15
C MET A 1 11.53 -2.56 -37.69
N ASN A 2 10.91 -1.55 -37.07
CA ASN A 2 11.13 -1.26 -35.65
C ASN A 2 10.39 -2.33 -34.85
N GLY A 3 11.14 -3.14 -34.11
CA GLY A 3 10.58 -4.15 -33.22
C GLY A 3 9.62 -3.50 -32.24
N LEU A 4 8.43 -4.08 -32.11
CA LEU A 4 7.49 -3.71 -31.05
C LEU A 4 8.23 -3.72 -29.71
N PRO A 5 8.07 -2.69 -28.86
CA PRO A 5 8.68 -2.69 -27.54
C PRO A 5 8.27 -3.96 -26.77
N GLU A 6 9.21 -4.54 -26.04
CA GLU A 6 8.99 -5.76 -25.27
C GLU A 6 7.78 -5.59 -24.34
N ALA A 7 6.88 -6.58 -24.34
CA ALA A 7 5.65 -6.51 -23.58
C ALA A 7 5.97 -6.39 -22.07
N PRO A 8 5.26 -5.52 -21.33
CA PRO A 8 5.50 -5.39 -19.90
C PRO A 8 5.14 -6.67 -19.16
N THR A 9 5.90 -6.95 -18.11
CA THR A 9 5.52 -7.97 -17.12
C THR A 9 4.26 -7.54 -16.37
N VAL A 10 3.53 -8.51 -15.81
CA VAL A 10 2.36 -8.25 -14.95
C VAL A 10 2.71 -7.30 -13.81
N SER A 11 3.89 -7.47 -13.21
CA SER A 11 4.38 -6.61 -12.13
C SER A 11 4.60 -5.17 -12.60
N GLN A 12 5.26 -4.97 -13.74
CA GLN A 12 5.46 -3.64 -14.32
C GLN A 12 4.13 -2.96 -14.64
N ALA A 13 3.22 -3.66 -15.33
CA ALA A 13 1.90 -3.14 -15.63
C ALA A 13 1.16 -2.73 -14.34
N THR A 14 1.20 -3.59 -13.31
CA THR A 14 0.58 -3.32 -12.01
C THR A 14 1.15 -2.06 -11.35
N ILE A 15 2.47 -1.91 -11.34
CA ILE A 15 3.14 -0.72 -10.81
C ILE A 15 2.70 0.53 -11.57
N TRP A 16 2.62 0.45 -12.90
CA TRP A 16 2.31 1.62 -13.72
C TRP A 16 0.93 2.21 -13.44
N PHE A 17 -0.11 1.40 -13.21
CA PHE A 17 -1.45 1.93 -12.93
C PHE A 17 -1.74 2.15 -11.43
N THR A 18 -0.92 1.63 -10.51
CA THR A 18 -1.07 1.84 -9.05
C THR A 18 -0.18 2.95 -8.48
N ARG A 19 0.89 3.34 -9.18
CA ARG A 19 1.79 4.43 -8.77
C ARG A 19 1.21 5.80 -9.13
N HIS A 20 1.52 6.82 -8.32
CA HIS A 20 1.20 8.21 -8.66
C HIS A 20 1.85 8.60 -10.01
N PRO A 21 1.14 9.33 -10.90
CA PRO A 21 1.66 9.70 -12.23
C PRO A 21 3.03 10.38 -12.18
N ASP A 22 3.27 11.23 -11.18
CA ASP A 22 4.54 11.96 -11.01
C ASP A 22 5.74 11.04 -10.69
N GLY A 23 5.49 9.79 -10.30
CA GLY A 23 6.51 8.78 -10.04
C GLY A 23 6.82 7.87 -11.24
N LEU A 24 6.18 8.10 -12.39
CA LEU A 24 6.46 7.40 -13.63
C LEU A 24 7.58 8.11 -14.39
N SER A 25 8.53 7.34 -14.93
CA SER A 25 9.55 7.83 -15.85
C SER A 25 8.94 8.30 -17.18
N SER A 26 9.68 9.08 -17.97
CA SER A 26 9.18 9.69 -19.20
C SER A 26 8.61 8.72 -20.25
N GLU A 27 9.01 7.45 -20.24
CA GLU A 27 8.53 6.43 -21.20
C GLU A 27 7.34 5.60 -20.69
N GLU A 28 7.18 5.48 -19.38
CA GLU A 28 6.19 4.58 -18.76
C GLU A 28 4.73 5.00 -19.01
N PRO A 29 4.36 6.30 -19.00
CA PRO A 29 3.00 6.73 -19.35
C PRO A 29 2.61 6.35 -20.77
N LEU A 30 3.55 6.40 -21.72
CA LEU A 30 3.31 6.02 -23.10
C LEU A 30 3.09 4.51 -23.23
N ARG A 31 3.92 3.70 -22.55
CA ARG A 31 3.78 2.24 -22.53
C ARG A 31 2.49 1.80 -21.84
N LEU A 32 2.14 2.45 -20.73
CA LEU A 32 0.86 2.22 -20.04
C LEU A 32 -0.30 2.54 -20.99
N LYS A 33 -0.28 3.69 -21.67
CA LYS A 33 -1.33 4.05 -22.64
C LYS A 33 -1.48 3.00 -23.73
N GLN A 34 -0.38 2.57 -24.35
CA GLN A 34 -0.39 1.52 -25.38
C GLN A 34 -0.96 0.19 -24.86
N LEU A 35 -0.70 -0.15 -23.59
CA LEU A 35 -1.25 -1.35 -22.96
C LEU A 35 -2.77 -1.23 -22.75
N LEU A 36 -3.23 -0.08 -22.25
CA LEU A 36 -4.67 0.17 -22.00
C LEU A 36 -5.46 0.26 -23.31
N ASP A 37 -4.89 0.82 -24.37
CA ASP A 37 -5.51 0.89 -25.71
C ASP A 37 -5.76 -0.51 -26.30
N ARG A 38 -4.99 -1.52 -25.87
CA ARG A 38 -5.11 -2.91 -26.35
C ARG A 38 -6.11 -3.77 -25.56
N CYS A 39 -6.48 -3.36 -24.36
CA CYS A 39 -7.38 -4.13 -23.48
C CYS A 39 -8.34 -3.18 -22.76
N PRO A 40 -9.55 -2.96 -23.33
CA PRO A 40 -10.56 -2.08 -22.74
C PRO A 40 -10.94 -2.46 -21.30
N GLU A 41 -10.97 -3.75 -20.98
CA GLU A 41 -11.27 -4.25 -19.63
C GLU A 41 -10.20 -3.83 -18.63
N LEU A 42 -8.93 -3.86 -19.04
CA LEU A 42 -7.81 -3.38 -18.23
C LEU A 42 -7.84 -1.86 -18.11
N ALA A 43 -8.19 -1.12 -19.17
CA ALA A 43 -8.38 0.32 -19.11
C ALA A 43 -9.48 0.70 -18.11
N TYR A 44 -10.59 -0.03 -18.13
CA TYR A 44 -11.68 0.20 -17.19
C TYR A 44 -11.29 -0.14 -15.75
N THR A 45 -10.53 -1.21 -15.55
CA THR A 45 -9.95 -1.57 -14.23
C THR A 45 -9.01 -0.49 -13.72
N ALA A 46 -8.09 -0.02 -14.57
CA ALA A 46 -7.12 1.01 -14.22
C ALA A 46 -7.81 2.33 -13.84
N ALA A 47 -8.90 2.70 -14.53
CA ALA A 47 -9.68 3.89 -14.18
C ALA A 47 -10.27 3.81 -12.76
N HIS A 48 -10.85 2.66 -12.38
CA HIS A 48 -11.37 2.45 -11.02
C HIS A 48 -10.27 2.51 -9.96
N VAL A 49 -9.13 1.87 -10.20
CA VAL A 49 -7.97 1.87 -9.29
C VAL A 49 -7.42 3.28 -9.11
N GLN A 50 -7.23 4.02 -10.20
CA GLN A 50 -6.71 5.39 -10.15
C GLN A 50 -7.68 6.37 -9.48
N GLU A 51 -8.99 6.21 -9.71
CA GLU A 51 -9.97 7.02 -9.00
C GLU A 51 -9.93 6.74 -7.49
N PHE A 52 -9.91 5.47 -7.09
CA PHE A 52 -9.79 5.09 -5.69
C PHE A 52 -8.50 5.63 -5.05
N ALA A 53 -7.36 5.51 -5.75
CA ALA A 53 -6.08 6.06 -5.30
C ALA A 53 -6.14 7.57 -5.04
N LYS A 54 -6.84 8.35 -5.90
CA LYS A 54 -7.04 9.79 -5.69
C LYS A 54 -7.89 10.09 -4.45
N ILE A 55 -8.86 9.24 -4.12
CA ILE A 55 -9.66 9.39 -2.89
C ILE A 55 -8.76 9.19 -1.67
N MET A 56 -7.87 8.18 -1.70
CA MET A 56 -6.91 7.92 -0.63
C MET A 56 -5.89 9.05 -0.47
N ASP A 57 -5.32 9.52 -1.57
CA ASP A 57 -4.30 10.58 -1.59
C ASP A 57 -4.83 11.91 -1.02
N ARG A 58 -6.08 12.26 -1.36
CA ARG A 58 -6.72 13.49 -0.92
C ARG A 58 -7.43 13.38 0.43
N LEU A 59 -7.50 12.19 1.01
CA LEU A 59 -8.29 11.89 2.20
C LEU A 59 -9.76 12.38 2.08
N ASP A 60 -10.34 12.21 0.90
CA ASP A 60 -11.68 12.70 0.53
C ASP A 60 -12.79 11.63 0.74
N GLY A 61 -12.56 10.71 1.68
CA GLY A 61 -13.41 9.53 1.92
C GLY A 61 -14.90 9.86 2.07
N THR A 62 -15.27 10.87 2.86
CA THR A 62 -16.69 11.23 3.09
C THR A 62 -17.41 11.66 1.81
N ARG A 63 -16.75 12.40 0.91
CA ARG A 63 -17.40 13.01 -0.25
C ARG A 63 -17.39 12.11 -1.48
N ARG A 64 -16.30 11.36 -1.68
CA ARG A 64 -16.02 10.68 -2.95
C ARG A 64 -16.23 9.17 -2.87
N LEU A 65 -16.02 8.56 -1.70
CA LEU A 65 -16.04 7.11 -1.56
C LEU A 65 -17.42 6.50 -1.86
N PRO A 66 -18.56 7.01 -1.32
CA PRO A 66 -19.86 6.35 -1.53
C PRO A 66 -20.21 6.23 -3.00
N GLY A 67 -20.09 7.33 -3.75
CA GLY A 67 -20.39 7.34 -5.18
C GLY A 67 -19.39 6.54 -6.03
N TRP A 68 -18.14 6.39 -5.57
CA TRP A 68 -17.19 5.47 -6.21
C TRP A 68 -17.59 4.01 -5.97
N ILE A 69 -18.01 3.65 -4.74
CA ILE A 69 -18.48 2.29 -4.42
C ILE A 69 -19.71 1.93 -5.27
N ASP A 70 -20.67 2.85 -5.45
CA ASP A 70 -21.84 2.61 -6.31
C ASP A 70 -21.41 2.22 -7.74
N ARG A 71 -20.56 3.04 -8.37
CA ARG A 71 -20.05 2.75 -9.72
C ARG A 71 -19.21 1.47 -9.80
N ALA A 72 -18.43 1.19 -8.77
CA ALA A 72 -17.59 0.00 -8.70
C ALA A 72 -18.40 -1.28 -8.49
N GLU A 73 -19.54 -1.19 -7.77
CA GLU A 73 -20.47 -2.31 -7.62
C GLU A 73 -21.26 -2.58 -8.89
N ASP A 74 -21.56 -1.56 -9.71
CA ASP A 74 -22.25 -1.73 -10.99
C ASP A 74 -21.31 -2.21 -12.12
N ALA A 75 -20.01 -1.98 -11.98
CA ALA A 75 -19.00 -2.36 -12.98
C ALA A 75 -19.02 -3.85 -13.32
N GLU A 76 -18.96 -4.21 -14.60
CA GLU A 76 -18.83 -5.58 -15.12
C GLU A 76 -17.44 -6.21 -14.86
N LEU A 77 -16.85 -5.89 -13.71
CA LEU A 77 -15.54 -6.36 -13.24
C LEU A 77 -15.74 -7.09 -11.91
N PRO A 78 -15.83 -8.43 -11.90
CA PRO A 78 -16.16 -9.21 -10.69
C PRO A 78 -15.27 -8.90 -9.49
N MET A 79 -13.97 -8.70 -9.72
CA MET A 79 -13.01 -8.38 -8.65
C MET A 79 -13.21 -6.98 -8.06
N ILE A 80 -13.47 -5.97 -8.90
CA ILE A 80 -13.76 -4.60 -8.45
C ILE A 80 -15.08 -4.56 -7.67
N ARG A 81 -16.10 -5.26 -8.17
CA ARG A 81 -17.39 -5.39 -7.51
C ARG A 81 -17.27 -6.06 -6.14
N ALA A 82 -16.51 -7.15 -6.03
CA ALA A 82 -16.27 -7.82 -4.75
C ALA A 82 -15.51 -6.92 -3.77
N PHE A 83 -14.50 -6.18 -4.25
CA PHE A 83 -13.78 -5.21 -3.45
C PHE A 83 -14.69 -4.08 -2.94
N ALA A 84 -15.52 -3.50 -3.80
CA ALA A 84 -16.46 -2.45 -3.44
C ALA A 84 -17.47 -2.90 -2.36
N ARG A 85 -18.02 -4.13 -2.50
CA ARG A 85 -18.90 -4.73 -1.49
C ARG A 85 -18.22 -4.89 -0.13
N ASN A 86 -16.96 -5.31 -0.11
CA ASN A 86 -16.22 -5.42 1.14
C ASN A 86 -16.02 -4.05 1.80
N LEU A 87 -15.72 -3.01 1.02
CA LEU A 87 -15.63 -1.64 1.55
C LEU A 87 -16.97 -1.13 2.08
N ARG A 88 -18.08 -1.49 1.41
CA ARG A 88 -19.43 -1.13 1.84
C ARG A 88 -19.81 -1.75 3.19
N ASN A 89 -19.43 -3.01 3.42
CA ASN A 89 -19.70 -3.69 4.70
C ASN A 89 -19.07 -2.97 5.90
N ASP A 90 -17.90 -2.33 5.70
CA ASP A 90 -17.15 -1.61 6.73
C ASP A 90 -17.09 -0.09 6.47
N LEU A 91 -18.10 0.47 5.80
CA LEU A 91 -18.08 1.82 5.23
C LEU A 91 -17.62 2.89 6.22
N ASP A 92 -18.16 2.88 7.45
CA ASP A 92 -17.81 3.85 8.48
C ASP A 92 -16.32 3.80 8.86
N ALA A 93 -15.76 2.59 8.94
CA ALA A 93 -14.35 2.39 9.26
C ALA A 93 -13.47 2.83 8.08
N VAL A 94 -13.88 2.51 6.85
CA VAL A 94 -13.16 2.93 5.63
C VAL A 94 -13.18 4.44 5.47
N ILE A 95 -14.34 5.09 5.66
CA ILE A 95 -14.45 6.57 5.62
C ILE A 95 -13.50 7.17 6.64
N ARG A 96 -13.51 6.70 7.89
CA ARG A 96 -12.58 7.20 8.93
C ARG A 96 -11.12 7.02 8.52
N GLY A 97 -10.76 5.86 7.96
CA GLY A 97 -9.42 5.60 7.45
C GLY A 97 -9.02 6.53 6.31
N LEU A 98 -9.96 6.87 5.43
CA LEU A 98 -9.78 7.74 4.27
C LEU A 98 -10.06 9.22 4.55
N THR A 99 -10.24 9.63 5.80
CA THR A 99 -10.31 11.05 6.20
C THR A 99 -9.28 11.40 7.28
N SER A 100 -8.67 10.39 7.89
CA SER A 100 -7.69 10.56 8.96
C SER A 100 -6.34 10.99 8.40
N PRO A 101 -5.71 12.03 8.97
CA PRO A 101 -4.32 12.38 8.64
C PRO A 101 -3.33 11.38 9.26
N PHE A 102 -3.77 10.56 10.21
CA PHE A 102 -2.94 9.57 10.88
C PHE A 102 -2.92 8.27 10.08
N ASN A 103 -1.70 7.76 9.85
CA ASN A 103 -1.47 6.43 9.29
C ASN A 103 -1.07 5.42 10.38
N SER A 104 -1.27 4.14 10.10
CA SER A 104 -0.87 3.04 10.98
C SER A 104 0.63 2.71 10.92
N GLY A 105 1.45 3.43 10.15
CA GLY A 105 2.81 3.02 9.81
C GLY A 105 3.72 2.84 11.04
N ILE A 106 3.67 3.75 12.01
CA ILE A 106 4.45 3.62 13.25
C ILE A 106 3.98 2.40 14.06
N VAL A 107 2.66 2.23 14.17
CA VAL A 107 2.05 1.11 14.91
C VAL A 107 2.42 -0.22 14.25
N GLU A 108 2.34 -0.30 12.93
CA GLU A 108 2.73 -1.47 12.14
C GLU A 108 4.22 -1.79 12.28
N GLY A 109 5.08 -0.77 12.31
CA GLY A 109 6.50 -0.91 12.61
C GLY A 109 6.74 -1.52 14.00
N CYS A 110 6.07 -0.98 15.03
CA CYS A 110 6.14 -1.52 16.39
C CYS A 110 5.63 -2.97 16.46
N VAL A 111 4.53 -3.29 15.78
CA VAL A 111 3.98 -4.66 15.73
C VAL A 111 4.94 -5.60 15.01
N THR A 112 5.59 -5.16 13.94
CA THR A 112 6.58 -5.94 13.19
C THR A 112 7.82 -6.22 14.02
N ASP A 113 8.32 -5.22 14.73
CA ASP A 113 9.41 -5.37 15.70
C ASP A 113 9.06 -6.37 16.80
N LEU A 114 7.86 -6.24 17.38
CA LEU A 114 7.37 -7.14 18.42
C LEU A 114 7.28 -8.59 17.92
N LYS A 115 6.70 -8.79 16.73
CA LYS A 115 6.62 -10.09 16.05
C LYS A 115 8.02 -10.67 15.82
N SER A 116 8.99 -9.85 15.44
CA SER A 116 10.37 -10.26 15.22
C SER A 116 11.05 -10.70 16.52
N ILE A 117 10.88 -9.95 17.61
CA ILE A 117 11.39 -10.34 18.94
C ILE A 117 10.77 -11.67 19.38
N LYS A 118 9.45 -11.83 19.27
CA LYS A 118 8.75 -13.07 19.59
C LYS A 118 9.24 -14.26 18.74
N ARG A 119 9.48 -14.05 17.44
CA ARG A 119 9.97 -15.08 16.52
C ARG A 119 11.41 -15.51 16.83
N ARG A 120 12.29 -14.57 17.20
CA ARG A 120 13.66 -14.89 17.68
C ARG A 120 13.68 -15.75 18.93
N MET A 121 12.56 -15.83 19.65
CA MET A 121 12.40 -16.66 20.84
C MET A 121 11.70 -17.99 20.54
N ALA A 122 11.51 -18.32 19.25
CA ALA A 122 10.81 -19.51 18.77
C ALA A 122 9.42 -19.70 19.42
N GLY A 123 8.70 -18.60 19.68
CA GLY A 123 7.37 -18.64 20.30
C GLY A 123 7.33 -19.01 21.78
N ARG A 124 8.47 -19.35 22.41
CA ARG A 124 8.57 -19.82 23.81
C ARG A 124 8.48 -18.69 24.85
N ALA A 125 8.05 -17.50 24.45
CA ALA A 125 8.00 -16.33 25.30
C ALA A 125 6.58 -16.09 25.81
N GLY A 126 6.33 -16.40 27.08
CA GLY A 126 5.20 -15.82 27.81
C GLY A 126 5.36 -14.30 27.95
N PHE A 127 4.26 -13.59 28.25
CA PHE A 127 4.26 -12.12 28.33
C PHE A 127 5.38 -11.52 29.21
N PRO A 128 5.70 -12.06 30.41
CA PRO A 128 6.76 -11.50 31.24
C PRO A 128 8.14 -11.50 30.57
N LEU A 129 8.48 -12.58 29.87
CA LEU A 129 9.77 -12.70 29.19
C LEU A 129 9.81 -11.86 27.91
N LEU A 130 8.70 -11.79 27.19
CA LEU A 130 8.57 -10.92 26.01
C LEU A 130 8.73 -9.44 26.39
N ARG A 131 8.09 -9.00 27.48
CA ARG A 131 8.23 -7.63 28.01
C ARG A 131 9.68 -7.29 28.33
N LYS A 132 10.39 -8.15 29.07
CA LYS A 132 11.82 -7.94 29.39
C LYS A 132 12.68 -7.80 28.13
N ARG A 133 12.44 -8.65 27.12
CA ARG A 133 13.16 -8.59 25.83
C ARG A 133 12.87 -7.33 25.04
N VAL A 134 11.61 -6.89 24.98
CA VAL A 134 11.23 -5.63 24.30
C VAL A 134 11.91 -4.44 24.96
N LEU A 135 11.87 -4.36 26.30
CA LEU A 135 12.54 -3.29 27.05
C LEU A 135 14.06 -3.30 26.83
N LEU A 136 14.68 -4.48 26.82
CA LEU A 136 16.11 -4.63 26.53
C LEU A 136 16.46 -4.11 25.13
N VAL A 137 15.73 -4.55 24.09
CA VAL A 137 15.95 -4.08 22.71
C VAL A 137 15.74 -2.57 22.60
N ALA A 138 14.71 -2.02 23.24
CA ALA A 138 14.44 -0.60 23.25
C ALA A 138 15.53 0.22 23.98
N ALA A 139 16.14 -0.34 25.02
CA ALA A 139 17.28 0.27 25.71
C ALA A 139 18.54 0.24 24.83
N SER A 140 18.84 -0.89 24.19
CA SER A 140 19.98 -1.02 23.26
C SER A 140 19.89 -0.07 22.06
N ARG A 141 18.67 0.22 21.57
CA ARG A 141 18.45 1.18 20.47
C ARG A 141 18.66 2.64 20.88
N ARG A 142 18.52 2.97 22.16
CA ARG A 142 18.70 4.32 22.71
C ARG A 142 20.14 4.62 23.12
N ALA A 143 20.97 3.60 23.29
CA ALA A 143 22.37 3.78 23.64
C ALA A 143 23.10 4.50 22.49
N PRO A 144 23.93 5.53 22.77
CA PRO A 144 24.71 6.20 21.74
C PRO A 144 25.62 5.20 21.05
N LYS A 145 25.70 5.27 19.71
CA LYS A 145 26.71 4.52 18.97
C LYS A 145 28.08 5.05 19.42
N VAL A 146 28.86 4.19 20.08
CA VAL A 146 30.26 4.49 20.37
C VAL A 146 30.97 4.63 19.02
N THR A 147 31.17 5.87 18.57
CA THR A 147 32.11 6.17 17.48
C THR A 147 33.48 5.86 18.04
N LYS A 148 34.16 4.85 17.50
CA LYS A 148 35.57 4.61 17.84
C LYS A 148 36.32 5.89 17.49
N SER A 149 36.89 6.55 18.49
CA SER A 149 37.88 7.62 18.28
C SER A 149 39.04 6.96 17.54
N THR A 150 39.22 7.35 16.27
CA THR A 150 40.51 7.20 15.63
C THR A 150 41.34 8.36 16.14
N ASP A 151 42.06 8.12 17.23
CA ASP A 151 43.13 9.01 17.67
C ASP A 151 44.48 8.48 17.13
N PRO A 152 45.45 9.38 16.94
CA PRO A 152 46.23 9.52 15.70
C PRO A 152 47.43 8.56 15.54
#